data_AF-Q9RN13-F1
#
_entry.id   AF-Q9RN13-F1
#
_cell.length_a   1.000
_cell.length_b   1.000
_cell.length_c   1.000
_cell.angle_alpha   90.00
_cell.angle_beta   90.00
_cell.angle_gamma   90.00
#
_symmetry.space_group_name_H-M   'P 1'
#
loop_
_entity.id
_entity.type
_entity.pdbx_description
1 polymer ?
#
loop_
_entity_poly.entity_id
_entity_poly.type
_entity_poly.pdbx_seq_one_letter_code
_entity_poly.pdbx_strand_id
1 'polypeptide(L)'
;MASTTRRNKVEKAPYQDAVTVILNKEGKTYESWSQEIVNSNCLSLLQGENPKWRNKMLEVAAMEIIADSVVKQEEKRQNQTHN
;
A
#
# COMPACT_ATOMS: atom_id res chain seq x y z
N MET A 1 -3.68 -26.50 -5.42
CA MET A 1 -4.41 -25.59 -4.53
C MET A 1 -4.43 -24.24 -5.19
N ALA A 2 -5.60 -23.61 -5.34
CA ALA A 2 -5.73 -22.31 -5.99
C ALA A 2 -4.83 -21.32 -5.26
N SER A 3 -3.81 -20.81 -5.95
CA SER A 3 -3.10 -19.61 -5.53
C SER A 3 -4.17 -18.51 -5.52
N THR A 4 -4.78 -18.29 -4.36
CA THR A 4 -5.70 -17.20 -4.12
C THR A 4 -4.87 -15.96 -4.39
N THR A 5 -4.94 -15.50 -5.63
CA THR A 5 -4.36 -14.25 -6.02
C THR A 5 -5.08 -13.29 -5.09
N ARG A 6 -4.41 -12.82 -4.03
CA ARG A 6 -4.82 -11.64 -3.27
C ARG A 6 -4.73 -10.49 -4.28
N ARG A 7 -5.62 -10.51 -5.29
CA ARG A 7 -5.78 -9.48 -6.30
C ARG A 7 -6.31 -8.34 -5.48
N ASN A 8 -5.39 -7.50 -5.01
CA ASN A 8 -5.49 -6.09 -4.72
C ASN A 8 -6.91 -5.54 -4.90
N LYS A 9 -7.88 -6.02 -4.11
CA LYS A 9 -9.06 -5.26 -3.84
C LYS A 9 -8.46 -4.13 -3.04
N VAL A 10 -8.28 -2.99 -3.70
CA VAL A 10 -7.82 -1.78 -3.05
C VAL A 10 -8.89 -1.51 -2.01
N GLU A 11 -8.64 -1.98 -0.79
CA GLU A 11 -9.58 -1.82 0.29
C GLU A 11 -9.63 -0.32 0.53
N LYS A 12 -10.85 0.20 0.50
CA LYS A 12 -11.09 1.60 0.77
C LYS A 12 -10.50 1.93 2.12
N ALA A 13 -9.59 2.89 2.17
CA ALA A 13 -8.99 3.27 3.43
C ALA A 13 -10.09 3.77 4.39
N PRO A 14 -10.01 3.50 5.70
CA PRO A 14 -11.08 3.83 6.65
C PRO A 14 -11.38 5.35 6.70
N TYR A 15 -10.42 6.19 6.30
CA TYR A 15 -10.57 7.64 6.23
C TYR A 15 -11.06 8.17 4.87
N GLN A 16 -11.14 7.33 3.82
CA GLN A 16 -11.39 7.78 2.46
C GLN A 16 -12.75 8.48 2.30
N ASP A 17 -13.78 8.05 3.05
CA ASP A 17 -15.08 8.74 3.05
C ASP A 17 -14.97 10.16 3.60
N ALA A 18 -14.30 10.33 4.74
CA ALA A 18 -14.12 11.64 5.35
C ALA A 18 -13.31 12.57 4.44
N VAL A 19 -12.24 12.06 3.84
CA VAL A 19 -11.42 12.81 2.87
C VAL A 19 -12.25 13.19 1.65
N THR A 20 -13.06 12.28 1.10
CA THR A 20 -13.92 12.56 -0.06
C THR A 20 -14.92 13.67 0.22
N VAL A 21 -15.53 13.70 1.42
CA VAL A 21 -16.45 14.78 1.82
C VAL A 21 -15.74 16.14 1.87
N ILE A 22 -14.49 16.19 2.34
CA ILE A 22 -13.70 17.42 2.37
C ILE A 22 -13.36 17.87 0.95
N LEU A 23 -12.82 16.96 0.12
CA LEU A 23 -12.41 17.27 -1.25
C LEU A 23 -13.57 17.71 -2.14
N ASN A 24 -14.76 17.14 -1.97
CA ASN A 24 -15.95 17.55 -2.71
C ASN A 24 -16.32 19.02 -2.45
N LYS A 25 -16.05 19.56 -1.25
CA LYS A 25 -16.25 20.98 -0.95
C LYS A 25 -15.26 21.89 -1.68
N GLU A 26 -14.09 21.37 -2.01
CA GLU A 26 -13.04 22.05 -2.78
C GLU A 26 -13.15 21.80 -4.29
N GLY A 27 -14.17 21.06 -4.74
CA GLY A 27 -14.33 20.68 -6.15
C GLY A 27 -13.29 19.66 -6.65
N LYS A 28 -12.61 18.96 -5.74
CA LYS A 28 -11.59 17.94 -6.06
C LYS A 28 -12.14 16.53 -5.85
N THR A 29 -11.65 15.57 -6.64
CA THR A 29 -11.92 14.14 -6.43
C THR A 29 -10.81 13.49 -5.61
N TYR A 30 -11.15 12.41 -4.89
CA TYR A 30 -10.14 11.61 -4.16
C TYR A 30 -9.02 11.11 -5.07
N GLU A 31 -9.36 10.68 -6.29
CA GLU A 31 -8.39 10.23 -7.29
C GLU A 31 -7.40 11.35 -7.66
N SER A 32 -7.91 12.51 -8.08
CA SER A 32 -7.07 13.67 -8.45
C SER A 32 -6.18 14.11 -7.30
N TRP A 33 -6.74 14.21 -6.09
CA TRP A 33 -5.99 14.55 -4.89
C TRP A 33 -4.90 13.51 -4.57
N SER A 34 -5.23 12.22 -4.64
CA SER A 34 -4.25 11.16 -4.36
C SER A 34 -3.08 11.18 -5.34
N GLN A 35 -3.36 11.44 -6.62
CA GLN A 35 -2.34 11.58 -7.65
C GLN A 35 -1.46 12.82 -7.43
N GLU A 36 -2.06 13.96 -7.03
CA GLU A 36 -1.32 15.17 -6.63
C GLU A 36 -0.34 14.87 -5.48
N ILE A 37 -0.79 14.15 -4.45
CA ILE A 37 0.04 13.77 -3.31
C ILE A 37 1.19 12.84 -3.72
N VAL A 38 0.92 11.83 -4.56
CA VAL A 38 1.98 10.93 -5.05
C VAL A 38 3.00 11.67 -5.90
N ASN A 39 2.55 12.52 -6.82
CA ASN A 39 3.43 13.31 -7.69
C ASN A 39 4.31 14.26 -6.88
N SER A 40 3.74 14.98 -5.92
CA SER A 40 4.50 15.89 -5.05
C SER A 40 5.57 15.14 -4.25
N ASN A 41 5.24 13.98 -3.66
CA ASN A 41 6.20 13.20 -2.90
C ASN A 41 7.29 12.62 -3.81
N CYS A 42 6.93 12.13 -5.00
CA CYS A 42 7.89 11.59 -5.97
C CYS A 42 8.91 12.66 -6.38
N LEU A 43 8.45 13.89 -6.69
CA LEU A 43 9.34 15.00 -7.02
C LEU A 43 10.30 15.34 -5.88
N SER A 44 9.81 15.45 -4.64
CA SER A 44 10.67 15.68 -3.46
C SER A 44 11.68 14.55 -3.28
N LEU A 45 11.29 13.29 -3.49
CA LEU A 45 12.21 12.15 -3.39
C LEU A 45 13.32 12.19 -4.44
N LEU A 46 13.00 12.54 -5.69
CA LEU A 46 13.98 12.65 -6.76
C LEU A 46 15.01 13.75 -6.47
N GLN A 47 14.63 14.77 -5.70
CA GLN A 47 15.52 15.82 -5.22
C GLN A 47 16.32 15.42 -3.97
N GLY A 48 16.14 14.19 -3.46
CA GLY A 48 16.76 13.71 -2.23
C GLY A 48 16.11 14.25 -0.95
N GLU A 49 14.96 14.91 -1.07
CA GLU A 49 14.20 15.46 0.04
C GLU A 49 13.23 14.42 0.62
N ASN A 50 12.53 14.82 1.69
CA ASN A 50 11.49 14.04 2.37
C ASN A 50 11.89 12.59 2.78
N PRO A 51 13.01 12.41 3.52
CA PRO A 51 13.46 11.10 3.99
C PRO A 51 12.44 10.41 4.91
N LYS A 52 11.60 11.17 5.61
CA LYS A 52 10.55 10.63 6.49
C LYS A 52 9.50 9.88 5.70
N TRP A 53 8.96 10.47 4.63
CA TRP A 53 8.00 9.79 3.76
C TRP A 53 8.62 8.58 3.08
N ARG A 54 9.85 8.73 2.55
CA ARG A 54 10.62 7.63 1.96
C ARG A 54 10.72 6.42 2.89
N ASN A 55 11.18 6.66 4.13
CA ASN A 55 11.38 5.59 5.09
C ASN A 55 10.05 4.93 5.48
N LYS A 56 8.96 5.70 5.54
CA LYS A 56 7.63 5.13 5.82
C LYS A 56 7.14 4.24 4.67
N MET A 57 7.32 4.67 3.41
CA MET A 57 6.95 3.86 2.26
C MET A 57 7.82 2.58 2.15
N LEU A 58 9.11 2.68 2.47
CA LEU A 58 10.00 1.52 2.55
C LEU A 58 9.58 0.54 3.65
N GLU A 59 9.16 1.04 4.81
CA GLU A 59 8.64 0.21 5.91
C GLU A 59 7.40 -0.58 5.46
N VAL A 60 6.44 0.08 4.81
CA VAL A 60 5.23 -0.57 4.28
C VAL A 60 5.57 -1.65 3.26
N ALA A 61 6.42 -1.32 2.27
CA ALA A 61 6.85 -2.29 1.25
C ALA A 61 7.62 -3.47 1.86
N ALA A 62 8.48 -3.21 2.85
CA ALA A 62 9.20 -4.28 3.55
C ALA A 62 8.25 -5.19 4.33
N MET A 63 7.25 -4.62 5.01
CA MET A 63 6.23 -5.40 5.71
C MET A 63 5.43 -6.30 4.76
N GLU A 64 5.06 -5.81 3.58
CA GLU A 64 4.40 -6.62 2.54
C GLU A 64 5.28 -7.80 2.10
N ILE A 65 6.56 -7.55 1.82
CA ILE A 65 7.53 -8.60 1.44
C ILE A 65 7.68 -9.63 2.57
N ILE A 66 7.77 -9.19 3.82
CA ILE A 66 7.87 -10.07 5.00
C ILE A 66 6.59 -10.90 5.14
N ALA A 67 5.41 -10.28 5.06
CA ALA A 67 4.14 -10.98 5.19
C ALA A 67 3.98 -12.07 4.12
N ASP A 68 4.29 -11.76 2.87
CA ASP A 68 4.27 -12.73 1.77
C ASP A 68 5.29 -13.86 1.98
N SER A 69 6.48 -13.53 2.49
CA SER A 69 7.51 -14.53 2.81
C SER A 69 7.06 -15.47 3.93
N VAL A 70 6.47 -14.95 5.00
CA VAL A 70 5.96 -15.73 6.13
C VAL A 70 4.84 -16.66 5.69
N VAL A 71 3.87 -16.18 4.90
CA VAL A 71 2.78 -17.02 4.35
C VAL A 71 3.36 -18.16 3.51
N LYS A 72 4.29 -17.88 2.60
CA LYS A 72 4.93 -18.90 1.76
C LYS A 72 5.74 -19.92 2.57
N GLN A 73 6.40 -19.48 3.65
CA GLN A 73 7.13 -20.38 4.54
C GLN A 73 6.18 -21.31 5.30
N GLU A 74 5.06 -20.79 5.77
CA GLU A 74 4.06 -21.57 6.48
C GLU A 74 3.37 -22.59 5.57
N GLU A 75 3.00 -22.22 4.34
CA GLU A 75 2.48 -23.14 3.32
C GLU A 75 3.46 -24.30 3.04
N LYS A 76 4.77 -24.00 2.97
CA LYS A 76 5.80 -25.03 2.79
C LYS A 76 5.90 -25.98 3.99
N ARG A 77 5.81 -25.46 5.22
CA ARG A 77 5.86 -26.27 6.46
C ARG A 77 4.65 -27.22 6.56
N GLN A 78 3.46 -26.75 6.19
CA GLN A 78 2.25 -27.58 6.17
C GLN A 78 2.37 -28.71 5.14
N ASN A 79 2.86 -28.41 3.93
CA ASN A 79 3.08 -29.43 2.90
C ASN A 79 4.13 -30.49 3.29
N GLN A 80 5.15 -30.12 4.05
CA GLN A 80 6.15 -31.07 4.58
C GLN A 80 5.63 -31.92 5.73
N THR A 81 4.68 -31.41 6.53
CA THR A 81 4.11 -32.16 7.66
C THR A 81 3.08 -33.19 7.20
N HIS A 82 2.46 -32.98 6.04
CA HIS A 82 1.44 -33.87 5.47
C HIS A 82 1.98 -34.97 4.56
N ASN A 83 3.31 -35.10 4.42
CA ASN A 83 3.96 -36.08 3.55
C ASN A 83 4.96 -36.93 4.34
#